data_AF-A0A0F8Y6S3-F1
#
_entry.id   AF-A0A0F8Y6S3-F1
#
_cell.length_a   1.000
_cell.length_b   1.000
_cell.length_c   1.000
_cell.angle_alpha   90.00
_cell.angle_beta   90.00
_cell.angle_gamma   90.00
#
_symmetry.space_group_name_H-M   'P 1'
#
loop_
_entity.id
_entity.type
_entity.pdbx_description
1 polymer ?
#
loop_
_entity_poly.entity_id
_entity_poly.type
_entity_poly.pdbx_seq_one_letter_code
_entity_poly.pdbx_strand_id
1 'polypeptide(L)'
;MSKVYAVGVGPGSSDYVTKIVEEIIKKSDVVVGYKYTLKTIENFLSGKEVHEITMQTQEDVYQKVQKNLGEKTLVIPFTGDVNFSESEVVDRLIEIFGDVR
;
A
#
# COMPACT_ATOMS: atom_id res chain seq x y z
N MET A 1 4.64 -4.11 16.97
CA MET A 1 5.33 -4.04 15.66
C MET A 1 4.33 -3.60 14.63
N SER A 2 4.67 -2.58 13.85
CA SER A 2 3.91 -2.18 12.65
C SER A 2 3.72 -3.38 11.72
N LYS A 3 2.59 -3.43 11.03
CA LYS A 3 2.32 -4.44 10.00
C LYS A 3 2.29 -3.74 8.65
N VAL A 4 3.17 -4.12 7.74
CA VAL A 4 3.21 -3.57 6.38
C VAL A 4 2.76 -4.64 5.41
N TYR A 5 1.82 -4.28 4.55
CA TYR A 5 1.28 -5.15 3.51
C TYR A 5 1.52 -4.54 2.13
N ALA A 6 2.14 -5.29 1.23
CA ALA A 6 2.19 -4.97 -0.19
C ALA A 6 1.14 -5.83 -0.89
N VAL A 7 0.14 -5.20 -1.52
CA VAL A 7 -1.02 -5.93 -2.07
C VAL A 7 -1.28 -5.60 -3.53
N GLY A 8 -1.61 -6.63 -4.32
CA GLY A 8 -2.02 -6.45 -5.70
C GLY A 8 -3.51 -6.14 -5.78
N VAL A 9 -3.88 -5.00 -6.36
CA VAL A 9 -5.29 -4.59 -6.52
C VAL A 9 -5.90 -5.00 -7.86
N GLY A 10 -5.18 -5.84 -8.63
CA GLY A 10 -5.63 -6.30 -9.92
C GLY A 10 -5.48 -5.25 -11.03
N PRO A 11 -6.12 -5.46 -12.19
CA PRO A 11 -5.87 -4.68 -13.42
C PRO A 11 -6.51 -3.28 -13.42
N GLY A 12 -7.23 -2.88 -12.37
CA GLY A 12 -7.71 -1.50 -12.18
C GLY A 12 -9.20 -1.28 -11.97
N SER A 13 -10.06 -2.27 -12.25
CA SER A 13 -11.46 -2.20 -11.78
C SER A 13 -11.53 -2.70 -10.34
N SER A 14 -12.33 -2.03 -9.50
CA SER A 14 -12.61 -2.46 -8.14
C SER A 14 -13.19 -3.88 -8.07
N ASP A 15 -13.86 -4.33 -9.14
CA ASP A 15 -14.46 -5.68 -9.21
C ASP A 15 -13.42 -6.82 -9.19
N TYR A 16 -12.16 -6.52 -9.54
CA TYR A 16 -11.07 -7.49 -9.51
C TYR A 16 -10.27 -7.46 -8.22
N VAL A 17 -10.59 -6.56 -7.29
CA VAL A 17 -9.95 -6.55 -5.97
C VAL A 17 -10.40 -7.81 -5.23
N THR A 18 -9.43 -8.63 -4.81
CA THR A 18 -9.77 -9.87 -4.11
C THR A 18 -10.29 -9.58 -2.70
N LYS A 19 -11.18 -10.44 -2.19
CA LYS A 19 -11.74 -10.30 -0.83
C LYS A 19 -10.66 -10.20 0.25
N ILE A 20 -9.54 -10.90 0.10
CA ILE A 20 -8.44 -10.86 1.07
C ILE A 20 -7.82 -9.44 1.09
N VAL A 21 -7.59 -8.84 -0.08
CA VAL A 21 -7.05 -7.48 -0.19
C VAL A 21 -8.01 -6.46 0.39
N GLU A 22 -9.32 -6.58 0.11
CA GLU A 22 -10.32 -5.71 0.74
C GLU A 22 -10.27 -5.77 2.27
N GLU A 23 -10.19 -6.98 2.84
CA GLU A 23 -10.15 -7.17 4.30
C GLU A 23 -8.86 -6.62 4.92
N ILE A 24 -7.73 -6.74 4.23
CA ILE A 24 -6.46 -6.13 4.65
C ILE A 24 -6.59 -4.59 4.65
N ILE A 25 -7.12 -4.00 3.58
CA ILE A 25 -7.33 -2.55 3.49
C ILE A 25 -8.29 -2.08 4.57
N LYS A 26 -9.43 -2.75 4.78
CA LYS A 26 -10.40 -2.38 5.83
C LYS A 26 -9.78 -2.37 7.23
N LYS A 27 -8.86 -3.28 7.52
CA LYS A 27 -8.14 -3.38 8.81
C LYS A 27 -6.92 -2.48 8.93
N SER A 28 -6.53 -1.77 7.87
CA SER A 28 -5.38 -0.88 7.90
C SER A 28 -5.71 0.51 8.47
N ASP A 29 -4.68 1.18 8.97
CA ASP A 29 -4.76 2.55 9.46
C ASP A 29 -4.23 3.54 8.42
N VAL A 30 -3.18 3.14 7.69
CA VAL A 30 -2.47 3.97 6.70
C VAL A 30 -2.48 3.27 5.34
N VAL A 31 -2.67 4.04 4.27
CA VAL A 31 -2.53 3.57 2.89
C VAL A 31 -1.63 4.52 2.12
N VAL A 32 -0.59 4.00 1.48
CA VAL A 32 0.33 4.79 0.64
C VAL A 32 0.30 4.18 -0.76
N GLY A 33 -0.11 4.93 -1.77
CA GLY A 33 -0.24 4.37 -3.11
C GLY A 33 -0.26 5.41 -4.23
N TYR A 34 -0.09 4.93 -5.45
CA TYR A 34 -0.23 5.76 -6.65
C TYR A 34 -1.70 6.13 -6.87
N LYS A 35 -1.95 7.29 -7.47
CA LYS A 35 -3.30 7.77 -7.80
C LYS A 35 -4.20 6.69 -8.41
N TYR A 36 -3.66 5.89 -9.32
CA TYR A 36 -4.39 4.83 -9.99
C TYR A 36 -4.80 3.72 -9.03
N THR A 37 -3.88 3.21 -8.21
CA THR A 37 -4.17 2.12 -7.27
C THR A 37 -5.09 2.57 -6.13
N LEU A 38 -4.93 3.82 -5.66
CA LEU A 38 -5.84 4.45 -4.70
C LEU A 38 -7.26 4.56 -5.24
N LYS A 39 -7.41 4.94 -6.52
CA LYS A 39 -8.72 5.00 -7.19
C LYS A 39 -9.39 3.63 -7.26
N THR A 40 -8.64 2.57 -7.58
CA THR A 40 -9.17 1.19 -7.63
C THR A 40 -9.79 0.74 -6.30
N ILE A 41 -9.28 1.24 -5.17
CA ILE A 41 -9.71 0.85 -3.83
C ILE A 41 -10.46 1.97 -3.08
N GLU A 42 -10.90 3.02 -3.76
CA GLU A 42 -11.41 4.25 -3.14
C GLU A 42 -12.54 4.01 -2.14
N ASN A 43 -13.41 3.02 -2.43
CA ASN A 43 -14.54 2.61 -1.59
C ASN A 43 -14.11 2.07 -0.22
N PHE A 44 -12.85 1.68 -0.06
CA PHE A 44 -12.30 1.09 1.16
C PHE A 44 -11.41 2.06 1.96
N LEU A 45 -11.21 3.29 1.47
CA LEU A 45 -10.27 4.27 2.06
C LEU A 45 -10.87 5.17 3.14
N SER A 46 -12.19 5.12 3.35
CA SER A 46 -12.87 6.01 4.29
C SER A 46 -12.34 5.85 5.72
N GLY A 47 -12.00 6.97 6.36
CA GLY A 47 -11.48 7.02 7.73
C GLY A 47 -10.00 6.64 7.90
N LYS A 48 -9.26 6.42 6.80
CA LYS A 48 -7.83 6.05 6.82
C LYS A 48 -6.93 7.23 6.54
N GLU A 49 -5.69 7.14 6.99
CA GLU A 49 -4.63 8.06 6.61
C GLU A 49 -4.12 7.67 5.21
N VAL A 50 -4.42 8.47 4.19
CA VAL A 50 -4.09 8.17 2.79
C VAL A 50 -3.01 9.12 2.27
N HIS A 51 -1.92 8.57 1.75
CA HIS A 51 -0.85 9.30 1.08
C HIS A 51 -0.77 8.92 -0.39
N GLU A 52 -1.01 9.87 -1.28
CA GLU A 52 -0.76 9.71 -2.71
C GLU A 52 0.73 9.92 -3.00
N ILE A 53 1.33 8.99 -3.75
CA ILE A 53 2.73 9.07 -4.18
C ILE A 53 2.86 9.18 -5.70
N THR A 54 4.00 9.74 -6.11
CA THR A 54 4.52 9.75 -7.47
C THR A 54 5.93 9.16 -7.47
N MET A 55 6.49 8.87 -8.63
CA MET A 55 7.88 8.38 -8.74
C MET A 55 8.90 9.31 -8.06
N GLN A 56 8.63 10.62 -8.03
CA GLN A 56 9.50 11.62 -7.44
C GLN A 56 9.33 11.73 -5.92
N THR A 57 8.13 11.44 -5.39
CA THR A 57 7.79 11.66 -3.97
C THR A 57 7.76 10.38 -3.15
N GLN A 58 7.78 9.20 -3.78
CA GLN A 58 7.60 7.91 -3.12
C GLN A 58 8.57 7.70 -1.95
N GLU A 59 9.86 7.97 -2.14
CA GLU A 59 10.90 7.73 -1.13
C GLU A 59 10.67 8.63 0.10
N ASP A 60 10.47 9.93 -0.12
CA ASP A 60 10.23 10.88 0.96
C ASP A 60 8.98 10.55 1.77
N VAL A 61 7.92 10.10 1.09
CA VAL A 61 6.67 9.70 1.75
C VAL A 61 6.87 8.42 2.55
N TYR A 62 7.51 7.39 2.00
CA TYR A 62 7.80 6.16 2.73
C TYR A 62 8.62 6.43 4.00
N GLN A 63 9.66 7.25 3.91
CA GLN A 63 10.47 7.64 5.07
C GLN A 63 9.66 8.42 6.13
N LYS A 64 8.76 9.31 5.70
CA LYS A 64 7.88 10.06 6.62
C LYS A 64 6.86 9.15 7.30
N VAL A 65 6.26 8.22 6.55
CA VAL A 65 5.30 7.26 7.09
C VAL A 65 5.98 6.33 8.07
N GLN A 66 7.15 5.79 7.72
CA GLN A 66 7.95 4.91 8.57
C GLN A 66 8.22 5.51 9.96
N LYS A 67 8.60 6.79 10.03
CA LYS A 67 8.85 7.50 11.29
C LYS A 67 7.61 7.64 12.18
N ASN A 68 6.42 7.66 11.58
CA ASN A 68 5.15 7.90 12.28
C ASN A 68 4.27 6.64 12.38
N LEU A 69 4.73 5.50 11.86
CA LEU A 69 3.89 4.31 11.72
C LEU A 69 3.61 3.66 13.08
N GLY A 70 4.59 3.59 13.98
CA GLY A 70 4.41 3.02 15.32
C GLY A 70 3.87 1.59 15.27
N GLU A 71 2.68 1.36 15.85
CA GLU A 71 1.98 0.07 15.81
C GLU A 71 0.87 -0.02 14.75
N LYS A 72 0.71 1.03 13.93
CA LYS A 72 -0.29 1.08 12.86
C LYS A 72 -0.02 0.03 11.78
N THR A 73 -1.08 -0.33 11.09
CA THR A 73 -1.06 -1.19 9.90
C THR A 73 -1.02 -0.33 8.63
N LEU A 74 0.02 -0.52 7.82
CA LEU A 74 0.24 0.13 6.53
C LEU A 74 -0.09 -0.82 5.38
N VAL A 75 -0.78 -0.31 4.37
CA VAL A 75 -1.02 -1.00 3.10
C VAL A 75 -0.47 -0.19 1.94
N ILE A 76 0.24 -0.88 1.04
CA ILE A 76 0.80 -0.31 -0.18
C ILE A 76 0.22 -1.08 -1.37
N PRO A 77 -0.75 -0.51 -2.10
CA PRO A 77 -1.40 -1.18 -3.21
C PRO A 77 -0.64 -1.00 -4.53
N PHE A 78 -0.40 -2.13 -5.20
CA PHE A 78 0.25 -2.25 -6.50
C PHE A 78 -0.76 -2.65 -7.58
N THR A 79 -0.52 -2.23 -8.81
CA THR A 79 -1.33 -2.69 -9.94
C THR A 79 -1.01 -4.15 -10.26
N GLY A 80 -2.02 -4.95 -10.57
CA GLY A 80 -1.82 -6.37 -10.89
C GLY A 80 -1.47 -7.19 -9.66
N ASP A 81 -0.33 -7.88 -9.72
CA ASP A 81 0.21 -8.73 -8.66
C ASP A 81 1.60 -8.22 -8.25
N VAL A 82 1.81 -8.11 -6.94
CA VAL A 82 3.02 -7.53 -6.34
C VAL A 82 4.28 -8.29 -6.75
N ASN A 83 4.20 -9.62 -6.86
CA ASN A 83 5.35 -10.46 -7.19
C ASN A 83 5.72 -10.43 -8.68
N PHE A 84 4.87 -9.83 -9.52
CA PHE A 84 5.13 -9.75 -10.96
C PHE A 84 5.53 -8.35 -11.41
N SER A 85 4.95 -7.32 -10.81
CA SER A 85 5.01 -5.97 -11.37
C SER A 85 6.20 -5.15 -10.88
N GLU A 86 6.65 -5.30 -9.62
CA GLU A 86 7.53 -4.29 -8.99
C GLU A 86 8.49 -4.88 -7.94
N SER A 87 9.27 -5.92 -8.28
CA SER A 87 10.18 -6.57 -7.32
C SER A 87 11.19 -5.60 -6.67
N GLU A 88 11.74 -4.64 -7.44
CA GLU A 88 12.67 -3.64 -6.93
C GLU A 88 12.03 -2.71 -5.89
N VAL A 89 10.75 -2.36 -6.08
CA VAL A 89 10.02 -1.54 -5.12
C VAL A 89 9.75 -2.34 -3.85
N VAL A 90 9.41 -3.62 -3.97
CA VAL A 90 9.22 -4.50 -2.80
C VAL A 90 10.51 -4.65 -2.00
N ASP A 91 11.65 -4.86 -2.66
CA ASP A 91 12.96 -4.90 -2.01
C ASP A 91 13.22 -3.59 -1.26
N ARG A 92 12.93 -2.44 -1.90
CA ARG A 92 13.05 -1.13 -1.26
C ARG A 92 12.12 -0.96 -0.05
N LEU A 93 10.90 -1.48 -0.10
CA LEU A 93 9.98 -1.46 1.04
C LEU A 93 10.50 -2.31 2.20
N ILE A 94 11.12 -3.46 1.92
CA ILE A 94 11.77 -4.30 2.93
C ILE A 94 12.93 -3.55 3.59
N GLU A 95 13.73 -2.81 2.82
CA GLU A 95 14.81 -1.98 3.38
C GLU A 95 14.30 -0.88 4.32
N ILE A 96 13.16 -0.27 4.00
CA ILE A 96 12.59 0.85 4.78
C ILE A 96 11.82 0.36 6.01
N PHE A 97 10.97 -0.65 5.83
CA PHE A 97 9.98 -1.07 6.82
C PHE A 97 10.32 -2.40 7.52
N GLY A 98 11.32 -3.15 7.03
CA GLY A 98 11.66 -4.47 7.53
C GLY A 98 10.75 -5.55 6.96
N ASP A 99 9.91 -6.16 7.80
CA ASP A 99 9.01 -7.25 7.39
C ASP A 99 7.81 -6.70 6.60
N VAL A 100 7.71 -7.08 5.33
CA VAL A 100 6.60 -6.74 4.42
C VAL A 100 5.86 -8.02 4.04
N ARG A 101 4.54 -8.02 4.19
CA ARG A 101 3.65 -9.17 3.97
C ARG A 101 2.79 -9.05 2.73
#